data_AF-A0A2A2B306-F1
#
_entry.id   AF-A0A2A2B306-F1
#
_cell.length_a   1.000
_cell.length_b   1.000
_cell.length_c   1.000
_cell.angle_alpha   90.00
_cell.angle_beta   90.00
_cell.angle_gamma   90.00
#
_symmetry.space_group_name_H-M   'P 1'
#
loop_
_entity.id
_entity.type
_entity.pdbx_description
1 polymer ?
#
loop_
_entity_poly.entity_id
_entity_poly.type
_entity_poly.pdbx_seq_one_letter_code
_entity_poly.pdbx_strand_id
1 'polypeptide(L)'
;MRCYMRKMTSNLRKLSGLTLLSVGLFATAQASAASACDNANTQADINKCTATELSTEDRKLNKSYSDLQRLLDASEKKQLKTAQLAWIDFRDKACKFSARGFSGGSAYPMASNGCLATYTKQRRVQLDDEIANINNR
;
A
#
# COMPACT_ATOMS: atom_id res chain seq x y z
N MET A 1 6.21 0.39 24.60
CA MET A 1 6.48 -0.28 23.30
C MET A 1 6.50 -1.79 23.52
N ARG A 2 5.35 -2.46 23.46
CA ARG A 2 5.26 -3.93 23.42
C ARG A 2 4.53 -4.29 22.14
N CYS A 3 5.30 -4.48 21.08
CA CYS A 3 4.80 -4.98 19.82
C CYS A 3 4.64 -6.49 19.96
N TYR A 4 3.42 -6.92 19.69
CA TYR A 4 2.90 -8.27 19.66
C TYR A 4 3.79 -9.20 18.80
N MET A 5 4.62 -10.02 19.44
CA MET A 5 5.19 -11.23 18.83
C MET A 5 4.70 -12.43 19.63
N ARG A 6 3.53 -12.96 19.26
CA ARG A 6 3.15 -14.33 19.60
C ARG A 6 3.15 -15.14 18.32
N LYS A 7 4.25 -15.86 18.06
CA LYS A 7 4.27 -16.96 17.09
C LYS A 7 4.85 -18.21 17.75
N MET A 8 3.93 -19.17 17.92
CA MET A 8 4.05 -20.63 17.88
C MET A 8 5.26 -21.30 18.54
N THR A 9 4.98 -21.98 19.65
CA THR A 9 5.74 -23.13 20.14
C THR A 9 5.64 -24.29 19.14
N SER A 10 6.76 -24.77 18.61
CA SER A 10 6.85 -26.10 18.00
C SER A 10 8.08 -26.83 18.54
N ASN A 11 7.83 -28.01 19.10
CA ASN A 11 8.84 -28.92 19.64
C ASN A 11 9.66 -29.53 18.49
N LEU A 12 10.97 -29.23 18.41
CA LEU A 12 11.88 -29.89 17.47
C LEU A 12 12.28 -31.27 18.01
N ARG A 13 11.75 -32.34 17.42
CA ARG A 13 12.38 -33.66 17.45
C ARG A 13 13.48 -33.69 16.39
N LYS A 14 14.73 -33.91 16.80
CA LYS A 14 15.90 -34.05 15.92
C LYS A 14 15.79 -35.34 15.12
N LEU A 15 15.95 -35.27 13.80
CA LEU A 15 16.30 -36.40 12.94
C LEU A 15 17.42 -35.98 12.00
N SER A 16 18.57 -36.65 12.17
CA SER A 16 19.73 -36.61 11.29
C SER A 16 19.39 -37.23 9.92
N GLY A 17 19.84 -36.59 8.84
CA GLY A 17 19.78 -37.13 7.49
C GLY A 17 20.37 -36.16 6.48
N LEU A 18 21.48 -36.56 5.86
CA LEU A 18 22.28 -35.83 4.87
C LEU A 18 21.52 -35.73 3.53
N THR A 19 21.26 -34.53 3.02
CA THR A 19 20.78 -34.31 1.64
C THR A 19 21.41 -33.09 0.96
N LEU A 20 21.62 -33.23 -0.34
CA LEU A 20 22.48 -32.47 -1.24
C LEU A 20 21.98 -31.08 -1.66
N LEU A 21 22.97 -30.28 -2.07
CA LEU A 21 23.02 -29.04 -2.86
C LEU A 21 21.74 -28.57 -3.61
N SER A 22 21.49 -27.27 -3.44
CA SER A 22 21.33 -26.25 -4.50
C SER A 22 19.96 -25.56 -4.72
N VAL A 23 20.09 -24.22 -4.81
CA VAL A 23 19.21 -23.18 -5.35
C VAL A 23 17.98 -22.79 -4.51
N GLY A 24 18.20 -21.79 -3.65
CA GLY A 24 17.13 -20.98 -3.08
C GLY A 24 16.40 -20.21 -4.19
N LEU A 25 15.22 -20.69 -4.55
CA LEU A 25 14.26 -19.93 -5.32
C LEU A 25 13.64 -18.89 -4.38
N PHE A 26 14.28 -17.73 -4.26
CA PHE A 26 13.57 -16.54 -3.82
C PHE A 26 12.58 -16.20 -4.92
N ALA A 27 11.37 -16.76 -4.83
CA ALA A 27 10.23 -16.26 -5.56
C ALA A 27 10.00 -14.83 -5.07
N THR A 28 10.55 -13.86 -5.79
CA THR A 28 10.11 -12.47 -5.66
C THR A 28 8.62 -12.50 -5.95
N ALA A 29 7.80 -12.25 -4.92
CA ALA A 29 6.39 -11.95 -5.12
C ALA A 29 6.33 -10.67 -5.95
N GLN A 30 6.31 -10.80 -7.26
CA GLN A 30 5.93 -9.73 -8.15
C GLN A 30 4.45 -9.51 -7.86
N ALA A 31 4.16 -8.47 -7.08
CA ALA A 31 2.82 -7.94 -6.98
C ALA A 31 2.47 -7.37 -8.36
N SER A 32 1.98 -8.23 -9.25
CA SER A 32 1.41 -7.82 -10.52
C SER A 32 0.12 -7.07 -10.19
N ALA A 33 0.20 -5.75 -10.13
CA ALA A 33 -0.95 -4.86 -10.31
C ALA A 33 -1.33 -4.81 -11.81
N ALA A 34 -1.38 -5.97 -12.47
CA ALA A 34 -1.85 -6.11 -13.83
C ALA A 34 -3.28 -6.66 -13.75
N SER A 35 -4.27 -5.81 -14.02
CA SER A 35 -5.58 -6.22 -14.59
C SER A 35 -6.57 -5.08 -14.83
N ALA A 36 -6.30 -3.81 -14.45
CA ALA A 36 -7.24 -2.73 -14.80
C ALA A 36 -6.91 -2.04 -16.14
N CYS A 37 -5.71 -2.25 -16.69
CA CYS A 37 -5.22 -1.57 -17.90
C CYS A 37 -5.03 -2.48 -19.11
N ASP A 38 -5.58 -3.69 -19.09
CA ASP A 38 -5.29 -4.75 -20.06
C ASP A 38 -5.69 -4.41 -21.51
N ASN A 39 -6.56 -3.41 -21.70
CA ASN A 39 -7.01 -2.93 -23.02
C ASN A 39 -6.36 -1.60 -23.45
N ALA A 40 -5.35 -1.11 -22.73
CA ALA A 40 -4.68 0.16 -23.05
C ALA A 40 -3.64 -0.05 -24.16
N ASN A 41 -3.85 0.59 -25.31
CA ASN A 41 -3.00 0.40 -26.51
C ASN A 41 -1.99 1.53 -26.73
N THR A 42 -2.23 2.71 -26.15
CA THR A 42 -1.33 3.86 -26.23
C THR A 42 -0.84 4.29 -24.85
N GLN A 43 0.27 5.03 -24.79
CA GLN A 43 0.74 5.62 -23.53
C GLN A 43 -0.32 6.55 -22.91
N ALA A 44 -1.14 7.21 -23.74
CA ALA A 44 -2.25 8.03 -23.27
C ALA A 44 -3.33 7.18 -22.58
N ASP A 45 -3.67 6.02 -23.15
CA ASP A 45 -4.62 5.08 -22.53
C ASP A 45 -4.08 4.54 -21.22
N ILE A 46 -2.79 4.19 -21.16
CA ILE A 46 -2.14 3.71 -19.94
C ILE A 46 -2.14 4.81 -18.86
N ASN A 47 -1.82 6.06 -19.22
CA ASN A 47 -1.87 7.21 -18.31
C ASN A 47 -3.29 7.42 -17.76
N LYS A 48 -4.31 7.31 -18.61
CA LYS A 48 -5.73 7.42 -18.22
C LYS A 48 -6.16 6.29 -17.30
N CYS A 49 -5.77 5.06 -17.61
CA CYS A 49 -6.10 3.91 -16.81
C CYS A 49 -5.49 4.01 -15.40
N THR A 50 -4.18 4.26 -15.30
CA THR A 50 -3.50 4.42 -14.00
C THR A 50 -4.07 5.59 -13.18
N ALA A 51 -4.51 6.67 -13.83
CA ALA A 51 -5.22 7.75 -13.14
C ALA A 51 -6.58 7.29 -12.57
N THR A 52 -7.28 6.41 -13.28
CA THR A 52 -8.57 5.83 -12.83
C THR A 52 -8.37 4.88 -11.65
N GLU A 53 -7.31 4.07 -11.68
CA GLU A 53 -6.90 3.22 -10.56
C GLU A 53 -6.59 4.05 -9.31
N LEU A 54 -5.76 5.09 -9.45
CA LEU A 54 -5.47 6.02 -8.36
C LEU A 54 -6.75 6.63 -7.79
N SER A 55 -7.61 7.17 -8.65
CA SER A 55 -8.90 7.75 -8.24
C SER A 55 -9.77 6.74 -7.48
N THR A 56 -9.74 5.47 -7.88
CA THR A 56 -10.47 4.39 -7.22
C THR A 56 -9.92 4.10 -5.82
N GLU A 57 -8.60 3.97 -5.67
CA GLU A 57 -8.00 3.77 -4.34
C GLU A 57 -8.19 5.00 -3.45
N ASP A 58 -8.13 6.23 -3.99
CA ASP A 58 -8.37 7.46 -3.22
C ASP A 58 -9.80 7.53 -2.68
N ARG A 59 -10.81 7.14 -3.49
CA ARG A 59 -12.20 7.02 -2.99
C ARG A 59 -12.31 6.04 -1.84
N LYS A 60 -11.66 4.87 -1.96
CA LYS A 60 -11.67 3.86 -0.89
C LYS A 60 -10.97 4.37 0.37
N LEU A 61 -9.81 5.02 0.23
CA LEU A 61 -9.08 5.64 1.34
C LEU A 61 -9.93 6.69 2.07
N ASN A 62 -10.59 7.58 1.33
CA ASN A 62 -11.43 8.62 1.91
C ASN A 62 -12.65 8.05 2.65
N LYS A 63 -13.19 6.93 2.16
CA LYS A 63 -14.21 6.18 2.88
C LYS A 63 -13.66 5.66 4.21
N SER A 64 -12.54 4.94 4.23
CA SER A 64 -11.93 4.43 5.47
C SER A 64 -11.58 5.56 6.44
N TYR A 65 -11.04 6.68 5.95
CA TYR A 65 -10.79 7.87 6.78
C TYR A 65 -12.06 8.42 7.43
N SER A 66 -13.14 8.55 6.66
CA SER A 66 -14.43 9.02 7.17
C SER A 66 -15.05 8.04 8.16
N ASP A 67 -14.87 6.74 7.91
CA ASP A 67 -15.37 5.67 8.78
C ASP A 67 -14.63 5.67 10.12
N LEU A 68 -13.30 5.77 10.11
CA LEU A 68 -12.49 5.92 11.31
C LEU A 68 -12.84 7.19 12.08
N GLN A 69 -13.00 8.33 11.39
CA GLN A 69 -13.42 9.57 12.05
C GLN A 69 -14.72 9.41 12.83
N ARG A 70 -15.68 8.60 12.39
CA ARG A 70 -16.94 8.42 13.14
C ARG A 70 -16.77 7.68 14.47
N LEU A 71 -15.67 6.94 14.64
CA LEU A 71 -15.37 6.17 15.85
C LEU A 71 -14.55 6.97 16.88
N LEU A 72 -13.93 8.07 16.46
CA LEU A 72 -12.97 8.83 17.26
C LEU A 72 -13.62 10.02 18.01
N ASP A 73 -13.04 10.38 19.15
CA ASP A 73 -13.39 11.62 19.86
C ASP A 73 -12.84 12.88 19.15
N ALA A 74 -13.17 14.07 19.67
CA ALA A 74 -12.78 15.33 19.04
C ALA A 74 -11.26 15.59 19.03
N SER A 75 -10.53 15.09 20.03
CA SER A 75 -9.08 15.21 20.13
C SER A 75 -8.41 14.26 19.13
N GLU A 76 -8.83 13.00 19.13
CA GLU A 76 -8.34 11.95 18.23
C GLU A 76 -8.60 12.31 16.77
N LYS A 77 -9.77 12.88 16.43
CA LYS A 77 -10.07 13.40 15.08
C LYS A 77 -9.04 14.42 14.59
N LYS A 78 -8.60 15.34 15.47
CA LYS A 78 -7.59 16.36 15.13
C LYS A 78 -6.21 15.72 14.92
N GLN A 79 -5.87 14.74 15.74
CA GLN A 79 -4.63 13.98 15.59
C GLN A 79 -4.61 13.18 14.28
N LEU A 80 -5.69 12.45 13.97
CA LEU A 80 -5.83 11.71 12.72
C LEU A 80 -5.72 12.64 11.50
N LYS A 81 -6.39 13.81 11.51
CA LYS A 81 -6.28 14.80 10.44
C LYS A 81 -4.84 15.26 10.22
N THR A 82 -4.13 15.55 11.31
CA THR A 82 -2.72 15.98 11.25
C THR A 82 -1.83 14.89 10.66
N ALA A 83 -1.99 13.65 11.13
CA ALA A 83 -1.24 12.50 10.61
C ALA A 83 -1.54 12.26 9.13
N GLN A 84 -2.80 12.38 8.71
CA GLN A 84 -3.21 12.17 7.32
C GLN A 84 -2.63 13.23 6.38
N LEU A 85 -2.61 14.51 6.80
CA LEU A 85 -1.99 15.58 6.00
C LEU A 85 -0.47 15.38 5.85
N ALA A 86 0.21 15.01 6.93
CA ALA A 86 1.65 14.70 6.88
C ALA A 86 1.93 13.49 5.98
N TRP A 87 1.08 12.47 6.03
CA TRP A 87 1.19 11.31 5.14
C TRP A 87 1.00 11.66 3.66
N ILE A 88 0.03 12.54 3.32
CA ILE A 88 -0.17 13.01 1.94
C ILE A 88 1.09 13.71 1.43
N ASP A 89 1.67 14.60 2.24
CA ASP A 89 2.90 15.31 1.87
C ASP A 89 4.07 14.35 1.62
N PHE A 90 4.24 13.37 2.49
CA PHE A 90 5.23 12.30 2.30
C PHE A 90 4.98 11.51 1.01
N ARG A 91 3.74 11.06 0.78
CA ARG A 91 3.35 10.29 -0.41
C ARG A 91 3.71 11.05 -1.68
N ASP A 92 3.31 12.31 -1.76
CA ASP A 92 3.47 13.12 -2.97
C ASP A 92 4.96 13.37 -3.25
N LYS A 93 5.76 13.65 -2.22
CA LYS A 93 7.22 13.78 -2.34
C LYS A 93 7.89 12.46 -2.75
N ALA A 94 7.50 11.35 -2.12
CA ALA A 94 8.03 10.03 -2.43
C ALA A 94 7.72 9.61 -3.87
N CYS A 95 6.50 9.84 -4.34
CA CYS A 95 6.10 9.48 -5.69
C CYS A 95 6.71 10.38 -6.76
N LYS A 96 6.87 11.68 -6.48
CA LYS A 96 7.68 12.56 -7.35
C LYS A 96 9.11 12.05 -7.50
N PHE A 97 9.74 11.65 -6.39
CA PHE A 97 11.09 11.09 -6.43
C PHE A 97 11.14 9.75 -7.17
N SER A 98 10.17 8.86 -6.92
CA SER A 98 10.08 7.54 -7.57
C SER A 98 9.95 7.67 -9.09
N ALA A 99 9.13 8.60 -9.56
CA ALA A 99 8.89 8.85 -10.99
C ALA A 99 9.98 9.71 -11.68
N ARG A 100 11.03 10.14 -10.98
CA ARG A 100 12.04 11.08 -11.49
C ARG A 100 12.70 10.64 -12.80
N GLY A 101 12.90 9.33 -13.01
CA GLY A 101 13.50 8.78 -14.22
C GLY A 101 12.65 8.97 -15.49
N PHE A 102 11.37 9.32 -15.33
CA PHE A 102 10.44 9.57 -16.42
C PHE A 102 10.14 11.07 -16.59
N SER A 103 10.79 11.95 -15.83
CA SER A 103 10.47 13.39 -15.83
C SER A 103 10.55 14.00 -17.23
N GLY A 104 9.52 14.75 -17.61
CA GLY A 104 9.38 15.35 -18.95
C GLY A 104 8.93 14.36 -20.05
N GLY A 105 8.87 13.07 -19.76
CA GLY A 105 8.44 12.03 -20.71
C GLY A 105 6.95 11.70 -20.62
N SER A 106 6.42 11.10 -21.69
CA SER A 106 5.01 10.66 -21.78
C SER A 106 4.63 9.57 -20.77
N ALA A 107 5.62 8.85 -20.24
CA ALA A 107 5.45 7.81 -19.22
C ALA A 107 5.41 8.35 -17.78
N TYR A 108 5.71 9.64 -17.55
CA TYR A 108 5.69 10.23 -16.21
C TYR A 108 4.36 10.05 -15.47
N PRO A 109 3.18 10.31 -16.10
CA PRO A 109 1.90 10.19 -15.40
C PRO A 109 1.63 8.74 -14.98
N MET A 110 1.88 7.76 -15.86
CA MET A 110 1.78 6.34 -15.52
C MET A 110 2.63 5.99 -14.29
N ALA A 111 3.91 6.35 -14.29
CA ALA A 111 4.83 6.03 -13.19
C ALA A 111 4.40 6.72 -11.87
N SER A 112 4.01 7.99 -11.95
CA SER A 112 3.55 8.75 -10.79
C SER A 112 2.24 8.19 -10.23
N ASN A 113 1.25 7.93 -11.08
CA ASN A 113 -0.07 7.43 -10.69
C ASN A 113 0.03 6.04 -10.04
N GLY A 114 0.83 5.13 -10.60
CA GLY A 114 1.04 3.80 -10.02
C GLY A 114 1.65 3.86 -8.62
N CYS A 115 2.62 4.76 -8.40
CA CYS A 115 3.17 5.01 -7.07
C CYS A 115 2.10 5.53 -6.10
N LEU A 116 1.36 6.57 -6.51
CA LEU A 116 0.32 7.19 -5.70
C LEU A 116 -0.74 6.15 -5.30
N ALA A 117 -1.21 5.33 -6.26
CA ALA A 117 -2.21 4.30 -6.02
C ALA A 117 -1.72 3.26 -5.00
N THR A 118 -0.46 2.85 -5.09
CA THR A 118 0.17 1.90 -4.17
C THR A 118 0.19 2.45 -2.73
N TYR A 119 0.69 3.67 -2.54
CA TYR A 119 0.73 4.30 -1.22
C TYR A 119 -0.69 4.55 -0.67
N THR A 120 -1.61 5.01 -1.50
CA THR A 120 -3.02 5.21 -1.11
C THR A 120 -3.65 3.89 -0.65
N LYS A 121 -3.43 2.79 -1.36
CA LYS A 121 -3.90 1.46 -0.95
C LYS A 121 -3.31 1.02 0.38
N GLN A 122 -2.00 1.22 0.58
CA GLN A 122 -1.34 0.87 1.84
C GLN A 122 -1.92 1.67 3.01
N ARG A 123 -2.13 2.97 2.83
CA ARG A 123 -2.71 3.82 3.87
C ARG A 123 -4.15 3.42 4.17
N ARG A 124 -4.94 3.07 3.16
CA ARG A 124 -6.29 2.56 3.35
C ARG A 124 -6.29 1.34 4.28
N VAL A 125 -5.43 0.36 4.01
CA VAL A 125 -5.31 -0.84 4.85
C VAL A 125 -4.94 -0.48 6.29
N GLN A 126 -4.03 0.47 6.50
CA GLN A 126 -3.71 0.95 7.86
C GLN A 126 -4.93 1.53 8.58
N LEU A 127 -5.74 2.34 7.89
CA LEU A 127 -6.97 2.89 8.47
C LEU A 127 -8.02 1.81 8.74
N ASP A 128 -8.17 0.85 7.84
CA ASP A 128 -9.08 -0.30 8.00
C ASP A 128 -8.66 -1.16 9.22
N ASP A 129 -7.36 -1.37 9.42
CA ASP A 129 -6.82 -2.08 10.58
C ASP A 129 -7.07 -1.30 11.88
N GLU A 130 -6.90 0.02 11.88
CA GLU A 130 -7.23 0.88 13.03
C GLU A 130 -8.73 0.78 13.39
N ILE A 131 -9.61 0.82 12.40
CA ILE A 131 -11.06 0.62 12.59
C ILE A 131 -11.36 -0.75 13.21
N ALA A 132 -10.77 -1.82 12.67
CA ALA A 132 -10.97 -3.17 13.18
C ALA A 132 -10.50 -3.31 14.63
N ASN A 133 -9.36 -2.71 14.96
CA ASN A 133 -8.83 -2.71 16.32
C ASN A 133 -9.74 -1.97 17.30
N ILE A 134 -10.33 -0.83 16.91
CA ILE A 134 -11.28 -0.09 17.76
C ILE A 134 -12.55 -0.91 18.01
N ASN A 135 -13.11 -1.53 16.96
CA ASN A 135 -14.36 -2.30 17.06
C ASN A 135 -14.23 -3.61 17.89
N ASN A 136 -13.00 -4.11 18.07
CA ASN A 136 -12.72 -5.33 18.83
C ASN A 136 -12.33 -5.06 20.30
N ARG A 137 -12.39 -3.80 20.75
CA ARG A 137 -12.14 -3.40 22.15
C ARG A 137 -13.45 -3.35 22.94
#